data_AF-A0A317I3M4-F1
#
_entry.id   AF-A0A317I3M4-F1
#
_cell.length_a   1.000
_cell.length_b   1.000
_cell.length_c   1.000
_cell.angle_alpha   90.00
_cell.angle_beta   90.00
_cell.angle_gamma   90.00
#
_symmetry.space_group_name_H-M   'P 1'
#
loop_
_entity.id
_entity.type
_entity.pdbx_description
1 polymer ?
#
loop_
_entity_poly.entity_id
_entity_poly.type
_entity_poly.pdbx_seq_one_letter_code
_entity_poly.pdbx_strand_id
1 'polypeptide(L)'
;MISGGLLKDRNRVVQFIGVLLVVVGLKQFYSTASVNELRWILAPTTFLVEFISGKMFAFESHAGYMSSDHKFVIAASCAGLNFLLTLFLLLTVRRLWIRGSRNWAFIPGALAVAYVATLITNTIRIVIALWLHDSAFTLAGMNANAIHRVEGIVVYFTSLVLLYFLSEAFERMRQRDIPVSPLHIVRMSCLPLLVYYVTTLVMPLTNGAFRNEEFWWHALFVLVVPLCVLASLVGVTSLVSRKKACGI
;
A
#
# COMPACT_ATOMS: atom_id res chain seq x y z
N MET A 1 -38.95 0.33 -15.76
CA MET A 1 -38.03 -0.02 -14.64
C MET A 1 -36.75 -0.76 -15.06
N ILE A 2 -36.72 -1.52 -16.16
CA ILE A 2 -35.52 -2.30 -16.59
C ILE A 2 -34.37 -1.41 -17.10
N SER A 3 -34.68 -0.29 -17.77
CA SER A 3 -33.68 0.65 -18.30
C SER A 3 -32.80 1.31 -17.22
N GLY A 4 -33.34 1.55 -16.01
CA GLY A 4 -32.60 2.18 -14.91
C GLY A 4 -31.49 1.32 -14.30
N GLY A 5 -31.65 -0.01 -14.30
CA GLY A 5 -30.65 -0.97 -13.81
C GLY A 5 -29.48 -1.13 -14.78
N LEU A 6 -29.78 -1.30 -16.07
CA LEU A 6 -28.75 -1.46 -17.10
C LEU A 6 -27.84 -0.23 -17.21
N LEU A 7 -28.40 0.99 -17.12
CA LEU A 7 -27.65 2.24 -17.09
C LEU A 7 -26.80 2.39 -15.81
N LYS A 8 -27.23 1.80 -14.69
CA LYS A 8 -26.52 1.83 -13.40
C LYS A 8 -25.28 0.96 -13.44
N ASP A 9 -25.39 -0.24 -14.00
CA ASP A 9 -24.26 -1.16 -14.14
C ASP A 9 -23.27 -0.66 -15.20
N ARG A 10 -23.76 -0.05 -16.28
CA ARG A 10 -22.89 0.55 -17.31
C ARG A 10 -21.99 1.66 -16.77
N ASN A 11 -22.52 2.60 -15.98
CA ASN A 11 -21.69 3.70 -15.44
C ASN A 11 -20.60 3.20 -14.49
N ARG A 12 -20.90 2.17 -13.68
CA ARG A 12 -19.91 1.55 -12.79
C ARG A 12 -18.79 0.87 -13.56
N VAL A 13 -19.14 0.15 -14.62
CA VAL A 13 -18.16 -0.48 -15.53
C VAL A 13 -17.28 0.58 -16.18
N VAL A 14 -17.86 1.67 -16.70
CA VAL A 14 -17.09 2.76 -17.32
C VAL A 14 -16.15 3.43 -16.31
N GLN A 15 -16.60 3.70 -15.09
CA GLN A 15 -15.75 4.25 -14.02
C GLN A 15 -14.62 3.29 -13.64
N PHE A 16 -14.92 1.99 -13.52
CA PHE A 16 -13.92 0.97 -13.21
C PHE A 16 -12.88 0.85 -14.34
N ILE A 17 -13.30 0.88 -15.60
CA ILE A 17 -12.38 0.93 -16.75
C ILE A 17 -11.50 2.17 -16.66
N GLY A 18 -12.07 3.34 -16.37
CA GLY A 18 -11.29 4.58 -16.18
C GLY A 18 -10.24 4.45 -15.06
N VAL A 19 -10.60 3.85 -13.92
CA VAL A 19 -9.67 3.55 -12.82
C VAL A 19 -8.57 2.60 -13.28
N LEU A 20 -8.91 1.52 -13.99
CA LEU A 20 -7.93 0.57 -14.51
C LEU A 20 -6.97 1.22 -15.52
N LEU A 21 -7.47 2.09 -16.40
CA LEU A 21 -6.63 2.84 -17.34
C LEU A 21 -5.63 3.74 -16.60
N VAL A 22 -6.05 4.41 -15.52
CA VAL A 22 -5.14 5.20 -14.68
C VAL A 22 -4.09 4.29 -14.02
N VAL A 23 -4.50 3.16 -13.45
CA VAL A 23 -3.59 2.21 -12.79
C VAL A 23 -2.57 1.63 -13.77
N VAL A 24 -3.02 1.17 -14.94
CA VAL A 24 -2.16 0.61 -15.98
C VAL A 24 -1.25 1.68 -16.58
N GLY A 25 -1.79 2.87 -16.89
CA GLY A 25 -1.02 3.97 -17.45
C GLY A 25 0.09 4.46 -16.51
N LEU A 26 -0.24 4.68 -15.23
CA LEU A 26 0.77 5.01 -14.22
C LEU A 26 1.78 3.88 -14.06
N LYS A 27 1.34 2.62 -14.07
CA LYS A 27 2.23 1.46 -13.98
C LYS A 27 3.22 1.41 -15.13
N GLN A 28 2.74 1.56 -16.36
CA GLN A 28 3.58 1.57 -17.56
C GLN A 28 4.58 2.72 -17.48
N PHE A 29 4.12 3.93 -17.18
CA PHE A 29 4.98 5.10 -17.02
C PHE A 29 6.12 4.84 -16.03
N TYR A 30 5.83 4.41 -14.80
CA TYR A 30 6.91 4.26 -13.83
C TYR A 30 7.77 3.02 -14.05
N SER A 31 7.29 2.00 -14.77
CA SER A 31 8.09 0.82 -15.09
C SER A 31 9.29 1.13 -15.98
N THR A 32 9.21 2.23 -16.76
CA THR A 32 10.29 2.73 -17.62
C THR A 32 10.88 4.05 -17.13
N ALA A 33 10.28 4.67 -16.11
CA ALA A 33 10.72 5.97 -15.61
C ALA A 33 12.09 5.88 -14.94
N SER A 34 12.95 6.81 -15.31
CA SER A 34 14.20 7.10 -14.61
C SER A 34 13.93 7.73 -13.23
N VAL A 35 14.93 7.68 -12.36
CA VAL A 35 14.83 8.31 -11.03
C VAL A 35 14.56 9.83 -11.13
N ASN A 36 15.02 10.48 -12.20
CA ASN A 36 14.77 11.89 -12.49
C ASN A 36 13.27 12.16 -12.69
N GLU A 37 12.58 11.29 -13.41
CA GLU A 37 11.13 11.39 -13.69
C GLU A 37 10.27 11.04 -12.47
N LEU A 38 10.84 10.36 -11.47
CA LEU A 38 10.18 10.03 -10.21
C LEU A 38 10.38 11.08 -9.11
N ARG A 39 11.04 12.19 -9.41
CA ARG A 39 11.31 13.27 -8.43
C ARG A 39 10.05 13.84 -7.80
N TRP A 40 8.93 13.87 -8.51
CA TRP A 40 7.67 14.40 -7.97
C TRP A 40 7.18 13.65 -6.72
N ILE A 41 7.49 12.35 -6.57
CA ILE A 41 7.17 11.56 -5.39
C ILE A 41 8.38 11.34 -4.48
N LEU A 42 9.57 11.21 -5.07
CA LEU A 42 10.81 11.01 -4.31
C LEU A 42 11.23 12.26 -3.55
N ALA A 43 11.24 13.44 -4.17
CA ALA A 43 11.65 14.69 -3.52
C ALA A 43 10.85 15.00 -2.24
N PRO A 44 9.49 15.01 -2.25
CA PRO A 44 8.74 15.25 -1.03
C PRO A 44 8.90 14.11 -0.01
N THR A 45 9.08 12.86 -0.45
CA THR A 45 9.38 11.76 0.48
C THR A 45 10.73 11.97 1.16
N THR A 46 11.79 12.28 0.39
CA THR A 46 13.12 12.52 0.92
C THR A 46 13.11 13.68 1.91
N PHE A 47 12.44 14.78 1.59
CA PHE A 47 12.29 15.91 2.52
C PHE A 47 11.68 15.47 3.86
N LEU A 48 10.63 14.65 3.84
CA LEU A 48 10.03 14.12 5.07
C LEU A 48 10.96 13.17 5.82
N VAL A 49 11.74 12.36 5.10
CA VAL A 49 12.75 11.48 5.69
C VAL A 49 13.85 12.29 6.36
N GLU A 50 14.37 13.33 5.72
CA GLU A 50 15.37 14.26 6.27
C GLU A 50 14.83 14.92 7.55
N PHE A 51 13.59 15.40 7.49
CA PHE A 51 12.93 16.03 8.63
C PHE A 51 12.80 15.09 9.84
N ILE A 52 12.46 13.81 9.61
CA ILE A 52 12.25 12.84 10.70
C ILE A 52 13.57 12.22 11.19
N SER A 53 14.48 11.88 10.28
CA SER A 53 15.71 11.16 10.59
C SER A 53 16.88 12.07 10.97
N GLY A 54 16.84 13.34 10.60
CA GLY A 54 17.95 14.28 10.72
C GLY A 54 19.12 14.00 9.78
N LYS A 55 19.02 12.98 8.90
CA LYS A 55 20.02 12.71 7.86
C LYS A 55 19.83 13.67 6.69
N MET A 56 20.91 13.96 5.97
CA MET A 56 20.88 14.75 4.74
C MET A 56 21.05 13.85 3.51
N PHE A 57 20.34 14.18 2.44
CA PHE A 57 20.37 13.47 1.17
C PHE A 57 20.66 14.41 0.01
N ALA A 58 21.65 14.05 -0.79
CA ALA A 58 21.97 14.75 -2.04
C ALA A 58 21.37 13.97 -3.23
N PHE A 59 20.82 14.69 -4.20
CA PHE A 59 20.35 14.03 -5.42
C PHE A 59 21.51 13.76 -6.37
N GLU A 60 21.70 12.49 -6.71
CA GLU A 60 22.63 12.02 -7.72
C GLU A 60 21.88 11.55 -8.97
N SER A 61 22.25 12.09 -10.13
CA SER A 61 21.71 11.66 -11.41
C SER A 61 21.91 10.16 -11.59
N HIS A 62 20.82 9.44 -11.90
CA HIS A 62 20.75 7.99 -12.13
C HIS A 62 20.71 7.08 -10.90
N ALA A 63 21.25 7.49 -9.74
CA ALA A 63 21.17 6.69 -8.51
C ALA A 63 19.93 7.02 -7.66
N GLY A 64 19.62 8.31 -7.52
CA GLY A 64 18.55 8.82 -6.66
C GLY A 64 19.08 9.71 -5.54
N TYR A 65 18.43 9.67 -4.38
CA TYR A 65 18.88 10.48 -3.24
C TYR A 65 19.86 9.69 -2.38
N MET A 66 21.12 10.07 -2.41
CA MET A 66 22.22 9.44 -1.69
C MET A 66 22.45 10.14 -0.34
N SER A 67 22.61 9.35 0.73
CA SER A 67 22.91 9.90 2.05
C SER A 67 24.32 10.51 2.08
N SER A 68 24.55 11.54 2.91
CA SER A 68 25.87 12.20 2.97
C SER A 68 27.02 11.28 3.36
N ASP A 69 26.74 10.21 4.12
CA ASP A 69 27.72 9.17 4.47
C ASP A 69 27.90 8.08 3.39
N HIS A 70 27.20 8.21 2.25
CA HIS A 70 27.25 7.31 1.09
C HIS A 70 26.89 5.85 1.40
N LYS A 71 26.14 5.61 2.49
CA LYS A 71 25.75 4.26 2.94
C LYS A 71 24.34 3.86 2.53
N PHE A 72 23.48 4.81 2.20
CA PHE A 72 22.08 4.54 1.89
C PHE A 72 21.60 5.38 0.70
N VAL A 73 20.89 4.73 -0.23
CA VAL A 73 20.31 5.38 -1.41
C VAL A 73 18.80 5.19 -1.45
N ILE A 74 18.06 6.27 -1.56
CA ILE A 74 16.63 6.26 -1.89
C ILE A 74 16.52 6.20 -3.42
N ALA A 75 16.51 4.97 -3.94
CA ALA A 75 16.40 4.68 -5.36
C ALA A 75 14.94 4.69 -5.86
N ALA A 76 14.73 4.51 -7.17
CA ALA A 76 13.40 4.39 -7.77
C ALA A 76 12.51 3.29 -7.11
N SER A 77 13.11 2.19 -6.65
CA SER A 77 12.42 1.12 -5.92
C SER A 77 11.79 1.58 -4.60
N CYS A 78 12.28 2.69 -4.04
CA CYS A 78 11.77 3.32 -2.82
C CYS A 78 10.67 4.34 -3.10
N ALA A 79 10.22 4.54 -4.34
CA ALA A 79 9.20 5.56 -4.65
C ALA A 79 7.79 5.26 -4.11
N GLY A 80 7.52 4.03 -3.65
CA GLY A 80 6.22 3.66 -3.07
C GLY A 80 5.05 3.60 -4.06
N LEU A 81 5.30 3.67 -5.37
CA LEU A 81 4.25 3.72 -6.40
C LEU A 81 3.37 2.46 -6.44
N ASN A 82 3.92 1.28 -6.12
CA ASN A 82 3.11 0.06 -5.97
C ASN A 82 2.05 0.22 -4.87
N PHE A 83 2.43 0.81 -3.73
CA PHE A 83 1.50 1.07 -2.64
C PHE A 83 0.47 2.13 -3.03
N LEU A 84 0.89 3.20 -3.71
CA LEU A 84 -0.01 4.23 -4.25
C LEU A 84 -1.10 3.62 -5.12
N LEU A 85 -0.73 2.80 -6.10
CA LEU A 85 -1.69 2.14 -7.00
C LEU A 85 -2.61 1.18 -6.25
N THR A 86 -2.06 0.42 -5.31
CA THR A 86 -2.83 -0.54 -4.50
C THR A 86 -3.87 0.18 -3.64
N LEU A 87 -3.48 1.24 -2.96
CA LEU A 87 -4.37 2.03 -2.12
C LEU A 87 -5.42 2.78 -2.96
N PHE A 88 -5.02 3.37 -4.09
CA PHE A 88 -5.95 4.00 -5.02
C PHE A 88 -7.01 3.01 -5.54
N LEU A 89 -6.58 1.82 -5.95
CA LEU A 89 -7.48 0.76 -6.41
C LEU A 89 -8.40 0.30 -5.28
N LEU A 90 -7.88 0.13 -4.07
CA LEU A 90 -8.67 -0.25 -2.89
C LEU A 90 -9.78 0.76 -2.59
N LEU A 91 -9.44 2.05 -2.51
CA LEU A 91 -10.39 3.13 -2.21
C LEU A 91 -11.47 3.25 -3.29
N THR A 92 -11.08 3.12 -4.56
CA THR A 92 -12.00 3.25 -5.71
C THR A 92 -12.92 2.03 -5.85
N VAL A 93 -12.39 0.80 -5.79
CA VAL A 93 -13.18 -0.45 -5.84
C VAL A 93 -14.19 -0.48 -4.70
N ARG A 94 -13.77 -0.12 -3.49
CA ARG A 94 -14.65 0.00 -2.33
C ARG A 94 -15.80 0.97 -2.61
N ARG A 95 -15.49 2.18 -3.10
CA ARG A 95 -16.48 3.22 -3.37
C ARG A 95 -17.46 2.85 -4.51
N LEU A 96 -16.96 2.15 -5.53
CA LEU A 96 -17.74 1.69 -6.69
C LEU A 96 -18.65 0.52 -6.36
N TRP A 97 -18.10 -0.59 -5.85
CA TRP A 97 -18.84 -1.84 -5.71
C TRP A 97 -19.60 -1.98 -4.40
N ILE A 98 -19.08 -1.45 -3.29
CA ILE A 98 -19.76 -1.56 -2.00
C ILE A 98 -20.81 -0.46 -1.84
N ARG A 99 -20.50 0.76 -2.30
CA ARG A 99 -21.36 1.94 -2.07
C ARG A 99 -22.11 2.42 -3.30
N GLY A 100 -21.73 2.00 -4.51
CA GLY A 100 -22.45 2.33 -5.72
C GLY A 100 -22.37 3.80 -6.14
N SER A 101 -21.26 4.48 -5.84
CA SER A 101 -21.07 5.90 -6.19
C SER A 101 -21.16 6.13 -7.70
N ARG A 102 -21.91 7.17 -8.11
CA ARG A 102 -22.04 7.60 -9.52
C ARG A 102 -21.26 8.87 -9.85
N ASN A 103 -20.80 9.60 -8.83
CA ASN A 103 -20.04 10.82 -9.03
C ASN A 103 -18.64 10.47 -9.56
N TRP A 104 -18.09 11.21 -10.53
CA TRP A 104 -16.72 11.01 -11.02
C TRP A 104 -15.68 11.69 -10.14
N ALA A 105 -16.07 12.70 -9.35
CA ALA A 105 -15.19 13.49 -8.50
C ALA A 105 -14.50 12.69 -7.38
N PHE A 106 -15.02 11.51 -6.99
CA PHE A 106 -14.33 10.69 -5.98
C PHE A 106 -13.05 10.07 -6.50
N ILE A 107 -12.89 9.88 -7.81
CA ILE A 107 -11.70 9.26 -8.41
C ILE A 107 -10.46 10.14 -8.17
N PRO A 108 -10.43 11.42 -8.58
CA PRO A 108 -9.28 12.29 -8.27
C PRO A 108 -9.10 12.48 -6.76
N GLY A 109 -10.19 12.54 -5.98
CA GLY A 109 -10.09 12.60 -4.52
C GLY A 109 -9.42 11.36 -3.91
N ALA A 110 -9.77 10.16 -4.38
CA ALA A 110 -9.14 8.91 -3.96
C ALA A 110 -7.66 8.84 -4.35
N LEU A 111 -7.30 9.36 -5.53
CA LEU A 111 -5.91 9.44 -5.97
C LEU A 111 -5.10 10.40 -5.10
N ALA A 112 -5.65 11.58 -4.77
CA ALA A 112 -5.00 12.54 -3.88
C ALA A 112 -4.78 11.97 -2.47
N VAL A 113 -5.80 11.30 -1.90
CA VAL A 113 -5.68 10.61 -0.61
C VAL A 113 -4.61 9.51 -0.68
N ALA A 114 -4.62 8.70 -1.75
CA ALA A 114 -3.62 7.66 -1.94
C ALA A 114 -2.19 8.22 -2.06
N TYR A 115 -2.02 9.34 -2.76
CA TYR A 115 -0.74 10.03 -2.88
C TYR A 115 -0.21 10.51 -1.52
N VAL A 116 -1.01 11.25 -0.75
CA VAL A 116 -0.60 11.75 0.58
C VAL A 116 -0.29 10.59 1.53
N ALA A 117 -1.15 9.56 1.56
CA ALA A 117 -0.93 8.37 2.37
C ALA A 117 0.33 7.61 1.95
N THR A 118 0.67 7.62 0.66
CA THR A 118 1.92 7.05 0.14
C THR A 118 3.11 7.82 0.67
N LEU A 119 3.12 9.17 0.61
CA LEU A 119 4.23 9.96 1.16
C LEU A 119 4.48 9.61 2.63
N ILE A 120 3.43 9.56 3.45
CA ILE A 120 3.54 9.25 4.88
C ILE A 120 4.05 7.82 5.09
N THR A 121 3.39 6.83 4.48
CA THR A 121 3.75 5.41 4.67
C THR A 121 5.15 5.12 4.15
N ASN A 122 5.52 5.70 3.02
CA ASN A 122 6.81 5.50 2.41
C ASN A 122 7.94 6.19 3.18
N THR A 123 7.65 7.35 3.79
CA THR A 123 8.58 7.99 4.75
C THR A 123 8.84 7.06 5.94
N ILE A 124 7.80 6.52 6.56
CA ILE A 124 7.93 5.56 7.69
C ILE A 124 8.78 4.36 7.26
N ARG A 125 8.49 3.80 6.09
CA ARG A 125 9.23 2.68 5.51
C ARG A 125 10.73 3.00 5.38
N ILE A 126 11.07 4.14 4.77
CA ILE A 126 12.47 4.53 4.56
C ILE A 126 13.17 4.80 5.90
N VAL A 127 12.50 5.43 6.87
CA VAL A 127 13.07 5.66 8.20
C VAL A 127 13.34 4.34 8.93
N ILE A 128 12.43 3.36 8.83
CA ILE A 128 12.64 2.01 9.37
C ILE A 128 13.82 1.33 8.64
N ALA A 129 13.89 1.43 7.32
CA ALA A 129 14.99 0.88 6.54
C ALA A 129 16.35 1.48 6.91
N LEU A 130 16.41 2.80 7.17
CA LEU A 130 17.61 3.48 7.68
C LEU A 130 18.02 2.93 9.04
N TRP A 131 17.06 2.78 9.96
CA TRP A 131 17.34 2.25 11.29
C TRP A 131 17.82 0.79 11.27
N LEU A 132 17.19 -0.05 10.43
CA LEU A 132 17.61 -1.45 10.23
C LEU A 132 19.01 -1.53 9.63
N HIS A 133 19.32 -0.65 8.68
CA HIS A 133 20.64 -0.57 8.07
C HIS A 133 21.71 -0.12 9.08
N ASP A 134 21.46 0.95 9.83
CA ASP A 134 22.42 1.48 10.83
C ASP A 134 22.67 0.50 11.98
N SER A 135 21.66 -0.27 12.37
CA SER A 135 21.78 -1.30 13.42
C SER A 135 22.48 -2.58 12.92
N ALA A 136 22.91 -2.61 11.65
CA ALA A 136 23.41 -3.80 10.96
C ALA A 136 22.49 -5.02 11.20
N PHE A 137 21.17 -4.78 11.18
CA PHE A 137 20.20 -5.79 11.55
C PHE A 137 20.29 -6.96 10.58
N THR A 138 20.59 -8.14 11.12
CA THR A 138 20.62 -9.39 10.38
C THR A 138 19.69 -10.38 11.07
N LEU A 139 18.94 -11.14 10.28
CA LEU A 139 18.16 -12.26 10.76
C LEU A 139 18.82 -13.53 10.23
N ALA A 140 19.07 -14.51 11.11
CA ALA A 140 19.71 -15.76 10.74
C ALA A 140 19.00 -16.40 9.53
N GLY A 141 19.74 -16.65 8.45
CA GLY A 141 19.21 -17.22 7.20
C GLY A 141 18.55 -16.23 6.23
N MET A 142 18.49 -14.93 6.53
CA MET A 142 17.98 -13.92 5.60
C MET A 142 19.07 -12.95 5.14
N ASN A 143 19.11 -12.69 3.83
CA ASN A 143 19.94 -11.63 3.26
C ASN A 143 19.26 -10.24 3.40
N ALA A 144 20.02 -9.17 3.13
CA ALA A 144 19.52 -7.80 3.22
C ALA A 144 18.30 -7.55 2.31
N ASN A 145 18.28 -8.16 1.12
CA ASN A 145 17.16 -8.04 0.17
C ASN A 145 15.86 -8.66 0.72
N ALA A 146 15.96 -9.81 1.40
CA ALA A 146 14.82 -10.47 2.04
C ALA A 146 14.28 -9.64 3.21
N ILE A 147 15.16 -9.07 4.04
CA ILE A 147 14.77 -8.18 5.14
C ILE A 147 14.06 -6.94 4.60
N HIS A 148 14.63 -6.28 3.58
CA HIS A 148 14.01 -5.12 2.92
C HIS A 148 12.64 -5.44 2.29
N ARG A 149 12.48 -6.66 1.75
CA ARG A 149 11.20 -7.13 1.20
C ARG A 149 10.17 -7.35 2.30
N VAL A 150 10.52 -8.02 3.40
CA VAL A 150 9.62 -8.25 4.54
C VAL A 150 9.24 -6.93 5.19
N GLU A 151 10.20 -6.04 5.43
CA GLU A 151 10.00 -4.68 5.94
C GLU A 151 8.96 -3.93 5.10
N GLY A 152 9.16 -3.89 3.78
CA GLY A 152 8.24 -3.22 2.88
C GLY A 152 6.84 -3.83 2.90
N ILE A 153 6.71 -5.16 2.95
CA ILE A 153 5.40 -5.82 3.04
C ILE A 153 4.73 -5.48 4.37
N VAL A 154 5.44 -5.57 5.49
CA VAL A 154 4.88 -5.28 6.82
C VAL A 154 4.37 -3.85 6.89
N VAL A 155 5.18 -2.87 6.48
CA VAL A 155 4.80 -1.44 6.54
C VAL A 155 3.65 -1.14 5.58
N TYR A 156 3.78 -1.52 4.29
CA TYR A 156 2.74 -1.20 3.31
C TYR A 156 1.43 -1.93 3.57
N PHE A 157 1.47 -3.23 3.88
CA PHE A 157 0.24 -3.98 4.09
C PHE A 157 -0.47 -3.55 5.38
N THR A 158 0.27 -3.29 6.46
CA THR A 158 -0.33 -2.76 7.70
C THR A 158 -0.97 -1.40 7.45
N SER A 159 -0.30 -0.49 6.75
CA SER A 159 -0.88 0.81 6.38
C SER A 159 -2.10 0.68 5.47
N LEU A 160 -2.10 -0.28 4.52
CA LEU A 160 -3.24 -0.55 3.64
C LEU A 160 -4.49 -0.96 4.45
N VAL A 161 -4.30 -1.89 5.40
CA VAL A 161 -5.37 -2.36 6.29
C VAL A 161 -5.84 -1.23 7.22
N LEU A 162 -4.91 -0.45 7.80
CA LEU A 162 -5.25 0.70 8.64
C LEU A 162 -6.08 1.74 7.88
N LEU A 163 -5.64 2.13 6.68
CA LEU A 163 -6.33 3.12 5.85
C LEU A 163 -7.69 2.61 5.36
N TYR A 164 -7.82 1.30 5.11
CA TYR A 164 -9.11 0.68 4.87
C TYR A 164 -10.05 0.91 6.06
N PHE A 165 -9.62 0.56 7.28
CA PHE A 165 -10.43 0.75 8.48
C PHE A 165 -10.70 2.23 8.81
N LEU A 166 -9.75 3.13 8.59
CA LEU A 166 -9.98 4.57 8.75
C LEU A 166 -11.03 5.09 7.76
N SER A 167 -10.95 4.64 6.51
CA SER A 167 -11.96 4.98 5.50
C SER A 167 -13.34 4.37 5.83
N GLU A 168 -13.38 3.25 6.56
CA GLU A 168 -14.61 2.69 7.14
C GLU A 168 -15.16 3.56 8.26
N ALA A 169 -14.31 3.90 9.23
CA ALA A 169 -14.67 4.68 10.40
C ALA A 169 -15.19 6.07 9.98
N PHE A 170 -14.52 6.75 9.06
CA PHE A 170 -14.92 8.07 8.58
C PHE A 170 -16.33 8.07 7.97
N GLU A 171 -16.64 7.04 7.17
CA GLU A 171 -17.97 6.91 6.55
C GLU A 171 -19.03 6.45 7.56
N ARG A 172 -18.69 5.60 8.53
CA ARG A 172 -19.60 5.20 9.62
C ARG A 172 -19.97 6.40 10.49
N MET A 173 -18.99 7.24 10.84
CA MET A 173 -19.23 8.50 11.56
C MET A 173 -20.19 9.41 10.79
N ARG A 174 -20.05 9.47 9.46
CA ARG A 174 -20.97 10.22 8.59
C ARG A 174 -22.38 9.63 8.56
N GLN A 175 -22.54 8.32 8.73
CA GLN A 175 -23.82 7.60 8.59
C GLN A 175 -24.50 7.21 9.91
N ARG A 176 -23.87 7.48 11.07
CA ARG A 176 -24.39 7.17 12.43
C ARG A 176 -24.78 5.68 12.62
N ASP A 177 -23.96 4.75 12.15
CA ASP A 177 -24.20 3.29 12.30
C ASP A 177 -23.53 2.67 13.56
N ILE A 178 -24.11 1.54 14.03
CA ILE A 178 -23.85 0.77 15.28
C ILE A 178 -22.51 -0.03 15.28
N PRO A 179 -21.93 -0.37 16.46
CA PRO A 179 -20.62 -1.01 16.66
C PRO A 179 -20.33 -2.32 15.90
N VAL A 180 -19.02 -2.57 15.73
CA VAL A 180 -18.43 -3.69 14.95
C VAL A 180 -18.06 -4.89 15.82
N SER A 181 -18.37 -6.10 15.34
CA SER A 181 -17.92 -7.36 15.93
C SER A 181 -16.55 -7.80 15.39
N PRO A 182 -15.76 -8.63 16.10
CA PRO A 182 -14.45 -9.10 15.64
C PRO A 182 -14.48 -9.90 14.33
N LEU A 183 -15.54 -10.68 14.08
CA LEU A 183 -15.75 -11.43 12.83
C LEU A 183 -15.88 -10.49 11.62
N HIS A 184 -16.34 -9.26 11.86
CA HIS A 184 -16.45 -8.22 10.85
C HIS A 184 -15.07 -7.72 10.40
N ILE A 185 -14.06 -7.69 11.29
CA ILE A 185 -12.68 -7.27 10.97
C ILE A 185 -12.07 -8.23 9.96
N VAL A 186 -12.19 -9.55 10.18
CA VAL A 186 -11.65 -10.57 9.26
C VAL A 186 -12.30 -10.48 7.88
N ARG A 187 -13.63 -10.40 7.82
CA ARG A 187 -14.36 -10.24 6.55
C ARG A 187 -14.00 -8.95 5.82
N MET A 188 -13.74 -7.88 6.58
CA MET A 188 -13.35 -6.58 6.06
C MET A 188 -11.92 -6.56 5.52
N SER A 189 -11.00 -7.33 6.12
CA SER A 189 -9.63 -7.48 5.66
C SER A 189 -9.48 -8.29 4.37
N CYS A 190 -10.51 -9.03 3.93
CA CYS A 190 -10.49 -9.76 2.66
C CYS A 190 -10.28 -8.84 1.46
N LEU A 191 -10.90 -7.65 1.44
CA LEU A 191 -10.77 -6.74 0.29
C LEU A 191 -9.35 -6.14 0.20
N PRO A 192 -8.76 -5.57 1.25
CA PRO A 192 -7.35 -5.15 1.24
C PRO A 192 -6.40 -6.28 0.83
N LEU A 193 -6.60 -7.51 1.33
CA LEU A 193 -5.77 -8.65 0.99
C LEU A 193 -5.89 -9.03 -0.49
N LEU A 194 -7.11 -9.12 -1.01
CA LEU A 194 -7.36 -9.41 -2.42
C LEU A 194 -6.74 -8.36 -3.32
N VAL A 195 -6.98 -7.07 -3.04
CA VAL A 195 -6.43 -5.97 -3.85
C VAL A 195 -4.91 -5.99 -3.79
N TYR A 196 -4.32 -6.21 -2.62
CA TYR A 196 -2.87 -6.33 -2.44
C TYR A 196 -2.28 -7.47 -3.26
N TYR A 197 -2.87 -8.67 -3.22
CA TYR A 197 -2.39 -9.81 -4.03
C TYR A 197 -2.53 -9.56 -5.53
N VAL A 198 -3.66 -8.98 -5.95
CA VAL A 198 -3.88 -8.65 -7.36
C VAL A 198 -2.79 -7.69 -7.83
N THR A 199 -2.49 -6.62 -7.08
CA THR A 199 -1.50 -5.64 -7.54
C THR A 199 -0.06 -6.13 -7.42
N THR A 200 0.28 -6.95 -6.42
CA THR A 200 1.66 -7.40 -6.17
C THR A 200 2.05 -8.68 -6.91
N LEU A 201 1.10 -9.59 -7.20
CA LEU A 201 1.39 -10.85 -7.90
C LEU A 201 1.08 -10.81 -9.40
N VAL A 202 0.02 -10.12 -9.82
CA VAL A 202 -0.35 -10.11 -11.26
C VAL A 202 0.71 -9.38 -12.08
N MET A 203 1.31 -8.31 -11.54
CA MET A 203 2.28 -7.51 -12.28
C MET A 203 3.61 -8.21 -12.62
N PRO A 204 4.27 -8.93 -11.69
CA PRO A 204 5.45 -9.71 -12.06
C PRO A 204 5.12 -10.83 -13.06
N LEU A 205 3.94 -11.43 -12.94
CA LEU A 205 3.49 -12.49 -13.86
C LEU A 205 3.32 -11.96 -15.29
N THR A 206 2.75 -10.76 -15.47
CA THR A 206 2.60 -10.14 -16.79
C THR A 206 3.93 -9.80 -17.45
N ASN A 207 5.00 -9.64 -16.66
CA ASN A 207 6.35 -9.34 -17.16
C ASN A 207 7.20 -10.61 -17.39
N GLY A 208 6.62 -11.81 -17.25
CA GLY A 208 7.34 -13.07 -17.45
C GLY A 208 8.30 -13.44 -16.31
N ALA A 209 8.19 -12.80 -15.14
CA ALA A 209 9.11 -12.99 -14.01
C ALA A 209 9.07 -14.42 -13.42
N PHE A 210 8.06 -15.23 -13.75
CA PHE A 210 7.94 -16.64 -13.33
C PHE A 210 9.11 -17.52 -13.78
N ARG A 211 9.91 -17.05 -14.75
CA ARG A 211 11.11 -17.74 -15.24
C ARG A 211 12.33 -17.57 -14.32
N ASN A 212 12.27 -16.70 -13.31
CA ASN A 212 13.37 -16.45 -12.39
C ASN A 212 13.06 -17.07 -11.01
N GLU A 213 14.01 -17.79 -10.42
CA GLU A 213 13.86 -18.40 -9.09
C GLU A 213 13.62 -17.36 -7.98
N GLU A 214 14.15 -16.14 -8.11
CA GLU A 214 13.92 -15.06 -7.15
C GLU A 214 12.45 -14.62 -7.07
N PHE A 215 11.68 -14.84 -8.14
CA PHE A 215 10.24 -14.56 -8.16
C PHE A 215 9.48 -15.48 -7.21
N TRP A 216 9.85 -16.76 -7.11
CA TRP A 216 9.16 -17.70 -6.22
C TRP A 216 9.36 -17.33 -4.75
N TRP A 217 10.56 -16.89 -4.38
CA TRP A 217 10.80 -16.31 -3.06
C TRP A 217 9.98 -15.04 -2.84
N HIS A 218 9.87 -14.17 -3.84
CA HIS A 218 9.02 -12.98 -3.77
C HIS A 218 7.54 -13.34 -3.53
N ALA A 219 7.00 -14.25 -4.34
CA ALA A 219 5.63 -14.72 -4.25
C ALA A 219 5.34 -15.35 -2.88
N LEU A 220 6.27 -16.16 -2.36
CA LEU A 220 6.14 -16.75 -1.03
C LEU A 220 6.02 -15.68 0.07
N PHE A 221 6.92 -14.68 0.08
CA PHE A 221 6.84 -13.58 1.06
C PHE A 221 5.53 -12.80 0.93
N VAL A 222 5.11 -12.49 -0.30
CA VAL A 222 3.87 -11.77 -0.58
C VAL A 222 2.65 -12.56 -0.12
N LEU A 223 2.65 -13.90 -0.21
CA LEU A 223 1.53 -14.72 0.25
C LEU A 223 1.51 -14.93 1.77
N VAL A 224 2.68 -15.09 2.41
CA VAL A 224 2.77 -15.48 3.82
C VAL A 224 2.74 -14.28 4.76
N VAL A 225 3.53 -13.25 4.49
CA VAL A 225 3.73 -12.13 5.44
C VAL A 225 2.43 -11.36 5.71
N PRO A 226 1.59 -11.02 4.71
CA PRO A 226 0.31 -10.36 4.97
C PRO A 226 -0.64 -11.20 5.85
N LEU A 227 -0.64 -12.53 5.69
CA LEU A 227 -1.45 -13.41 6.53
C LEU A 227 -0.95 -13.41 7.98
N CYS A 228 0.36 -13.41 8.20
CA CYS A 228 0.94 -13.28 9.53
C CYS A 228 0.56 -11.94 10.19
N VAL A 229 0.57 -10.84 9.43
CA VAL A 229 0.13 -9.51 9.89
C VAL A 229 -1.36 -9.52 10.24
N LEU A 230 -2.22 -10.14 9.43
CA LEU A 230 -3.64 -10.25 9.77
C LEU A 230 -3.86 -11.10 11.03
N ALA A 231 -3.17 -12.23 11.15
CA ALA A 231 -3.27 -13.11 12.30
C ALA A 231 -2.85 -12.40 13.60
N SER A 232 -1.77 -11.60 13.57
CA SER A 232 -1.33 -10.83 14.73
C SER A 232 -2.34 -9.73 15.10
N LEU A 233 -2.89 -9.00 14.13
CA LEU A 233 -3.93 -7.99 14.37
C LEU A 233 -5.20 -8.59 14.98
N VAL A 234 -5.65 -9.74 14.48
CA VAL A 234 -6.81 -10.47 15.03
C VAL A 234 -6.50 -10.99 16.43
N GLY A 235 -5.30 -11.53 16.66
CA GLY A 235 -4.85 -11.97 17.98
C GLY A 235 -4.91 -10.84 19.00
N VAL A 236 -4.30 -9.69 18.70
CA VAL A 236 -4.28 -8.52 19.59
C VAL A 236 -5.69 -8.01 19.89
N THR A 237 -6.54 -7.86 18.88
CA THR A 237 -7.92 -7.37 19.07
C THR A 237 -8.78 -8.35 19.88
N SER A 238 -8.58 -9.65 19.70
CA SER A 238 -9.28 -10.68 20.49
C SER A 238 -8.85 -10.64 21.97
N LEU A 239 -7.57 -10.43 22.26
CA LEU A 239 -7.05 -10.31 23.63
C LEU A 239 -7.58 -9.06 24.32
N VAL A 240 -7.57 -7.91 23.63
CA VAL A 240 -8.13 -6.65 24.16
C VAL A 240 -9.63 -6.79 24.43
N SER A 241 -10.38 -7.44 23.53
CA SER A 241 -11.82 -7.66 23.71
C SER A 241 -12.11 -8.59 24.89
N ARG A 242 -11.30 -9.63 25.09
CA ARG A 242 -11.40 -10.53 26.26
C ARG A 242 -11.14 -9.80 27.57
N LYS A 243 -10.11 -8.94 27.63
CA LYS A 243 -9.83 -8.14 28.84
C LYS A 243 -11.00 -7.22 29.21
N LYS A 244 -11.56 -6.50 28.23
CA LYS A 244 -12.73 -5.64 28.44
C LYS A 244 -13.97 -6.42 28.93
N ALA A 245 -14.19 -7.64 28.42
CA ALA A 245 -15.29 -8.50 28.86
C ALA A 245 -15.10 -9.05 30.29
N CYS A 246 -13.85 -9.12 30.77
CA CYS A 246 -13.51 -9.62 32.10
C CYS A 246 -13.37 -8.51 33.16
N GLY A 247 -13.60 -7.24 32.80
CA GLY A 247 -13.60 -6.12 33.75
C GLY A 247 -12.23 -5.77 34.34
N ILE A 248 -11.13 -6.17 33.68
CA ILE A 248 -9.75 -5.80 34.05
C ILE A 248 -9.30 -4.58 33.23
#